data_AF-A0A3Q7G6H2-F1
#
_entry.id   AF-A0A3Q7G6H2-F1
#
_cell.length_a   1.000
_cell.length_b   1.000
_cell.length_c   1.000
_cell.angle_alpha   90.00
_cell.angle_beta   90.00
_cell.angle_gamma   90.00
#
_symmetry.space_group_name_H-M   'P 1'
#
loop_
_entity.id
_entity.type
_entity.pdbx_description
1 polymer ?
#
loop_
_entity_poly.entity_id
_entity_poly.type
_entity_poly.pdbx_seq_one_letter_code
_entity_poly.pdbx_strand_id
1 'polypeptide(L)'
;MANLISKSTKFNHFLQNTRVCFLRSFTTSAAGAGAGGYIQPAGSFSGESAAIFRPERYQSGKAGEQLDTIDYEEDENQVMDFPGGKVPITPQMKFISESSEKRLPCYRVLDDDGYPLPGTIFEEVSKELAIKMYSSMVTLQTMDTIFYEAQRQGRLSFYLTTAGEEAINVASAAALSLDDFVLPQYREVGVILWRGYPLEQVANQLFGNKFDYGKGRQMPCHYGSNELNYLTVSSPIATQIPQAVGVAYSLKMEKKEACAVTYFGDGSTSEGDFHAALNFAAVLDAPVVFICRNNGWAISTPINQQFRSDGIASRGQAYGVRSIRVDGNDALATYSAIRAARQMAIKEQRPILVEAMTYRVAHHSTSDDSTKYRPVEEIEHWKTAKSPISKFRKYIQRNGWWNDENESELRGDIRKQVLQAIQAAEKVDKPSLKDLFTDVYDKMPLNLQDQEKFVKDAVKRSPKEYPSDVPI
;
A
#
# COMPACT_ATOMS: atom_id res chain seq x y z
N MET A 1 -2.28 34.66 30.13
CA MET A 1 -2.76 36.04 30.13
C MET A 1 -3.83 36.17 29.07
N ALA A 2 -5.05 36.47 29.51
CA ALA A 2 -6.22 36.66 28.67
C ALA A 2 -6.29 38.10 28.12
N ASN A 3 -7.16 38.27 27.13
CA ASN A 3 -7.70 39.52 26.57
C ASN A 3 -6.87 40.25 25.52
N LEU A 4 -7.34 40.18 24.27
CA LEU A 4 -7.79 41.37 23.54
C LEU A 4 -8.68 40.96 22.36
N ILE A 5 -9.98 40.96 22.61
CA ILE A 5 -11.03 41.06 21.58
C ILE A 5 -11.27 42.56 21.37
N SER A 6 -11.09 43.06 20.15
CA SER A 6 -11.69 44.31 19.71
C SER A 6 -11.93 44.28 18.20
N LYS A 7 -13.22 44.30 17.88
CA LYS A 7 -13.91 44.52 16.61
C LYS A 7 -13.19 45.44 15.62
N SER A 8 -13.22 45.07 14.34
CA SER A 8 -13.39 46.01 13.23
C SER A 8 -14.02 45.32 12.01
N THR A 9 -15.31 45.55 11.87
CA THR A 9 -16.11 45.30 10.68
C THR A 9 -15.78 46.35 9.64
N LYS A 10 -15.36 45.94 8.44
CA LYS A 10 -15.51 46.59 7.11
C LYS A 10 -14.28 46.34 6.25
N PHE A 11 -14.37 45.39 5.33
CA PHE A 11 -13.69 45.48 4.01
C PHE A 11 -14.44 44.62 2.97
N ASN A 12 -15.75 44.90 2.82
CA ASN A 12 -16.48 44.58 1.60
C ASN A 12 -16.41 45.81 0.70
N HIS A 13 -15.36 45.91 -0.11
CA HIS A 13 -15.32 46.67 -1.38
C HIS A 13 -13.91 46.59 -1.98
N PHE A 14 -13.55 45.47 -2.60
CA PHE A 14 -12.45 45.45 -3.57
C PHE A 14 -12.52 44.24 -4.52
N LEU A 15 -13.66 44.00 -5.16
CA LEU A 15 -13.74 43.07 -6.30
C LEU A 15 -14.80 43.55 -7.31
N GLN A 16 -14.51 44.65 -8.00
CA GLN A 16 -15.10 44.94 -9.31
C GLN A 16 -14.01 45.55 -10.20
N ASN A 17 -13.94 45.06 -11.44
CA ASN A 17 -13.04 45.43 -12.54
C ASN A 17 -11.67 44.76 -12.61
N THR A 18 -11.68 43.46 -12.95
CA THR A 18 -10.72 42.95 -13.94
C THR A 18 -11.41 41.91 -14.83
N ARG A 19 -11.60 42.25 -16.11
CA ARG A 19 -12.06 41.31 -17.15
C ARG A 19 -10.89 40.39 -17.52
N VAL A 20 -11.03 39.09 -17.30
CA VAL A 20 -10.19 38.07 -17.94
C VAL A 20 -11.13 37.00 -18.50
N CYS A 21 -11.05 36.78 -19.81
CA CYS A 21 -11.82 35.79 -20.56
C CYS A 21 -11.50 34.37 -20.09
N PHE A 22 -12.53 33.60 -19.73
CA PHE A 22 -12.48 32.14 -19.66
C PHE A 22 -13.43 31.57 -20.71
N LEU A 23 -12.87 30.81 -21.66
CA LEU A 23 -13.62 29.95 -22.57
C LEU A 23 -14.17 28.75 -21.78
N ARG A 24 -15.50 28.63 -21.75
CA ARG A 24 -16.23 27.42 -21.39
C ARG A 24 -16.62 26.67 -22.66
N SER A 25 -16.28 25.40 -22.73
CA SER A 25 -17.11 24.39 -23.40
C SER A 25 -16.57 23.00 -23.05
N PHE A 26 -17.37 22.17 -22.38
CA PHE A 26 -17.58 20.78 -22.75
C PHE A 26 -18.81 20.26 -21.99
N THR A 27 -19.89 20.13 -22.74
CA THR A 27 -21.11 19.42 -22.35
C THR A 27 -20.97 17.94 -22.68
N THR A 28 -21.50 17.13 -21.77
CA THR A 28 -21.79 15.69 -21.86
C THR A 28 -22.65 15.31 -23.06
N SER A 29 -22.40 14.15 -23.67
CA SER A 29 -23.44 13.38 -24.36
C SER A 29 -23.20 11.87 -24.23
N ALA A 30 -24.14 11.20 -23.56
CA ALA A 30 -24.40 9.78 -23.69
C ALA A 30 -25.20 9.52 -24.98
N ALA A 31 -24.99 8.38 -25.64
CA ALA A 31 -25.92 7.90 -26.68
C ALA A 31 -25.95 6.36 -26.67
N GLY A 32 -27.17 5.82 -26.56
CA GLY A 32 -27.50 4.41 -26.59
C GLY A 32 -27.75 3.86 -28.00
N ALA A 33 -28.05 2.56 -28.01
CA ALA A 33 -28.22 1.67 -29.15
C ALA A 33 -29.40 2.01 -30.09
N GLY A 34 -29.28 1.58 -31.37
CA GLY A 34 -30.40 1.54 -32.32
C GLY A 34 -30.01 1.15 -33.75
N ALA A 35 -30.13 -0.15 -34.05
CA ALA A 35 -30.42 -0.84 -35.33
C ALA A 35 -30.21 -0.19 -36.72
N GLY A 36 -29.61 -0.97 -37.62
CA GLY A 36 -30.15 -1.21 -38.96
C GLY A 36 -29.25 -0.90 -40.17
N GLY A 37 -29.00 -1.91 -41.02
CA GLY A 37 -28.76 -1.70 -42.46
C GLY A 37 -27.46 -2.27 -43.02
N TYR A 38 -27.52 -3.51 -43.53
CA TYR A 38 -26.55 -4.09 -44.47
C TYR A 38 -26.42 -3.24 -45.75
N ILE A 39 -25.21 -3.12 -46.30
CA ILE A 39 -24.82 -3.38 -47.72
C ILE A 39 -23.29 -3.18 -47.86
N GLN A 40 -22.61 -4.19 -48.42
CA GLN A 40 -21.28 -4.17 -49.04
C GLN A 40 -21.45 -4.66 -50.49
N PRO A 41 -20.45 -4.60 -51.39
CA PRO A 41 -19.49 -3.54 -51.69
C PRO A 41 -19.36 -3.30 -53.23
N ALA A 42 -18.71 -2.23 -53.67
CA ALA A 42 -18.18 -2.15 -55.03
C ALA A 42 -16.99 -1.19 -55.12
N GLY A 43 -15.93 -1.60 -55.83
CA GLY A 43 -14.95 -0.68 -56.40
C GLY A 43 -13.49 -0.93 -56.01
N SER A 44 -12.87 -1.87 -56.70
CA SER A 44 -11.42 -2.07 -56.80
C SER A 44 -10.69 -0.82 -57.31
N PHE A 45 -9.53 -0.48 -56.73
CA PHE A 45 -8.42 0.11 -57.48
C PHE A 45 -7.06 -0.31 -56.89
N SER A 46 -6.23 -0.78 -57.81
CA SER A 46 -4.85 -1.26 -57.68
C SER A 46 -3.85 -0.16 -57.34
N GLY A 47 -2.82 -0.49 -56.56
CA GLY A 47 -1.62 0.33 -56.42
C GLY A 47 -0.61 -0.29 -55.45
N GLU A 48 0.34 -1.05 -56.00
CA GLU A 48 1.55 -1.47 -55.28
C GLU A 48 2.42 -0.24 -54.94
N SER A 49 2.81 -0.10 -53.68
CA SER A 49 4.03 0.62 -53.30
C SER A 49 4.55 0.08 -51.97
N ALA A 50 5.70 -0.58 -52.05
CA ALA A 50 6.46 -1.04 -50.91
C ALA A 50 7.08 0.16 -50.17
N ALA A 51 6.64 0.41 -48.94
CA ALA A 51 7.29 1.36 -48.03
C ALA A 51 8.21 0.60 -47.06
N ILE A 52 9.50 0.71 -47.32
CA ILE A 52 10.61 0.22 -46.50
C ILE A 52 10.62 1.00 -45.17
N PHE A 53 10.33 0.33 -44.07
CA PHE A 53 10.52 0.87 -42.72
C PHE A 53 12.03 0.88 -42.39
N ARG A 54 12.65 2.07 -42.37
CA ARG A 54 13.99 2.30 -41.80
C ARG A 54 13.85 2.70 -40.32
N PRO A 55 14.42 1.97 -39.35
CA PRO A 55 14.61 2.47 -38.01
C PRO A 55 15.92 3.29 -37.95
N GLU A 56 15.82 4.60 -37.71
CA GLU A 56 16.98 5.43 -37.38
C GLU A 56 17.48 5.05 -35.98
N ARG A 57 18.59 4.32 -35.92
CA ARG A 57 19.43 4.18 -34.72
C ARG A 57 20.16 5.50 -34.49
N TYR A 58 19.87 6.17 -33.38
CA TYR A 58 20.78 7.17 -32.82
C TYR A 58 22.06 6.46 -32.35
N GLN A 59 23.18 6.70 -33.04
CA GLN A 59 24.50 6.33 -32.56
C GLN A 59 24.91 7.32 -31.45
N SER A 60 24.89 6.85 -30.20
CA SER A 60 25.54 7.57 -29.10
C SER A 60 27.05 7.37 -29.24
N GLY A 61 27.81 8.48 -29.34
CA GLY A 61 29.26 8.45 -29.44
C GLY A 61 29.90 7.70 -28.28
N LYS A 62 30.87 6.85 -28.59
CA LYS A 62 31.73 6.18 -27.60
C LYS A 62 32.51 7.23 -26.81
N ALA A 63 32.21 7.38 -25.53
CA ALA A 63 33.16 7.91 -24.54
C ALA A 63 33.72 6.71 -23.76
N GLY A 64 35.04 6.71 -23.58
CA GLY A 64 35.87 5.54 -23.30
C GLY A 64 35.53 4.74 -22.05
N GLU A 65 35.74 3.42 -22.20
CA GLU A 65 35.91 2.48 -21.10
C GLU A 65 37.23 2.78 -20.38
N GLN A 66 37.14 3.26 -19.14
CA GLN A 66 38.15 3.02 -18.12
C GLN A 66 37.41 2.88 -16.79
N LEU A 67 37.14 1.62 -16.46
CA LEU A 67 36.45 1.16 -15.27
C LEU A 67 37.51 0.87 -14.21
N ASP A 68 37.82 1.88 -13.40
CA ASP A 68 38.55 1.67 -12.15
C ASP A 68 37.56 1.61 -11.00
N THR A 69 37.68 0.53 -10.23
CA THR A 69 37.06 0.34 -8.91
C THR A 69 37.32 1.56 -8.03
N ILE A 70 36.27 2.07 -7.38
CA ILE A 70 36.35 3.25 -6.49
C ILE A 70 37.11 2.86 -5.22
N ASP A 71 38.44 2.96 -5.27
CA ASP A 71 39.26 3.31 -4.12
C ASP A 71 39.58 4.80 -4.25
N TYR A 72 39.07 5.62 -3.33
CA TYR A 72 39.50 7.01 -3.23
C TYR A 72 40.95 6.98 -2.74
N GLU A 73 41.93 7.15 -3.64
CA GLU A 73 43.26 7.58 -3.21
C GLU A 73 43.09 8.98 -2.59
N GLU A 74 43.10 9.03 -1.26
CA GLU A 74 43.06 10.27 -0.49
C GLU A 74 44.34 11.07 -0.75
N ASP A 75 44.30 12.01 -1.69
CA ASP A 75 45.23 13.14 -1.64
C ASP A 75 44.74 14.06 -0.50
N GLU A 76 45.14 13.73 0.74
CA GLU A 76 44.65 14.29 2.02
C GLU A 76 44.75 15.83 2.15
N ASN A 77 45.28 16.54 1.16
CA ASN A 77 45.74 17.92 1.34
C ASN A 77 44.79 19.02 0.84
N GLN A 78 43.67 18.71 0.16
CA GLN A 78 42.73 19.75 -0.31
C GLN A 78 41.28 19.42 0.04
N VAL A 79 40.83 19.97 1.17
CA VAL A 79 39.47 19.81 1.68
C VAL A 79 38.84 21.19 1.84
N MET A 80 37.60 21.36 1.38
CA MET A 80 36.80 22.55 1.65
C MET A 80 36.06 22.39 2.97
N ASP A 81 36.23 23.36 3.86
CA ASP A 81 35.41 23.46 5.07
C ASP A 81 34.07 24.10 4.71
N PHE A 82 33.00 23.30 4.66
CA PHE A 82 31.66 23.73 4.25
C PHE A 82 30.65 23.46 5.37
N PRO A 83 29.60 24.30 5.54
CA PRO A 83 28.53 24.01 6.47
C PRO A 83 27.89 22.63 6.18
N GLY A 84 27.99 21.69 7.13
CA GLY A 84 27.52 20.31 6.97
C GLY A 84 28.63 19.26 6.83
N GLY A 85 29.90 19.68 6.73
CA GLY A 85 31.04 18.78 6.81
C GLY A 85 32.18 19.16 5.87
N LYS A 86 33.30 18.47 6.04
CA LYS A 86 34.47 18.55 5.17
C LYS A 86 34.16 17.93 3.80
N VAL A 87 34.36 18.69 2.72
CA VAL A 87 34.12 18.23 1.35
C VAL A 87 35.46 18.09 0.61
N PRO A 88 35.84 16.88 0.13
CA PRO A 88 37.04 16.70 -0.67
C PRO A 88 36.99 17.50 -1.99
N ILE A 89 38.11 18.10 -2.38
CA ILE A 89 38.25 18.81 -3.66
C ILE A 89 38.92 17.88 -4.69
N THR A 90 38.38 17.84 -5.90
CA THR A 90 38.96 17.08 -7.03
C THR A 90 39.08 17.99 -8.26
N PRO A 91 40.24 17.99 -8.96
CA PRO A 91 40.38 18.70 -10.24
C PRO A 91 39.76 17.93 -11.41
N GLN A 92 39.32 16.68 -11.21
CA GLN A 92 38.74 15.84 -12.26
C GLN A 92 37.22 16.07 -12.39
N MET A 93 36.77 16.48 -13.57
CA MET A 93 35.33 16.59 -13.87
C MET A 93 34.73 15.18 -14.07
N LYS A 94 34.08 14.66 -13.03
CA LYS A 94 33.39 13.35 -13.07
C LYS A 94 31.97 13.48 -12.53
N PHE A 95 30.98 13.17 -13.35
CA PHE A 95 29.59 13.07 -12.89
C PHE A 95 29.39 11.78 -12.09
N ILE A 96 28.56 11.84 -11.06
CA ILE A 96 28.10 10.65 -10.34
C ILE A 96 27.07 9.95 -11.25
N SER A 97 27.31 8.67 -11.53
CA SER A 97 26.42 7.84 -12.34
C SER A 97 25.02 7.77 -11.74
N GLU A 98 23.99 7.69 -12.58
CA GLU A 98 22.60 7.53 -12.16
C GLU A 98 22.33 6.22 -11.40
N SER A 99 23.23 5.24 -11.55
CA SER A 99 23.17 3.96 -10.84
C SER A 99 24.56 3.34 -10.67
N SER A 100 24.70 2.52 -9.63
CA SER A 100 25.86 1.63 -9.49
C SER A 100 25.78 0.48 -10.49
N GLU A 101 26.94 0.00 -10.96
CA GLU A 101 27.01 -1.19 -11.83
C GLU A 101 26.39 -2.43 -11.17
N LYS A 102 26.57 -2.56 -9.85
CA LYS A 102 25.99 -3.63 -9.05
C LYS A 102 24.69 -3.14 -8.41
N ARG A 103 23.61 -3.92 -8.58
CA ARG A 103 22.35 -3.71 -7.89
C ARG A 103 22.44 -4.08 -6.41
N LEU A 104 21.59 -3.45 -5.61
CA LEU A 104 21.40 -3.81 -4.21
C LEU A 104 20.94 -5.27 -4.08
N PRO A 105 21.60 -6.07 -3.23
CA PRO A 105 21.23 -7.46 -3.02
C PRO A 105 19.86 -7.56 -2.34
N CYS A 106 19.16 -8.67 -2.59
CA CYS A 106 17.89 -8.99 -1.98
C CYS A 106 18.13 -10.02 -0.87
N TYR A 107 17.91 -9.63 0.39
CA TYR A 107 18.05 -10.53 1.54
C TYR A 107 16.97 -11.62 1.50
N ARG A 108 17.42 -12.87 1.62
CA ARG A 108 16.60 -14.07 1.46
C ARG A 108 17.13 -15.16 2.39
N VAL A 109 16.22 -15.92 2.97
CA VAL A 109 16.50 -17.02 3.92
C VAL A 109 16.20 -18.37 3.26
N LEU A 110 15.02 -18.53 2.68
CA LEU A 110 14.51 -19.77 2.10
C LEU A 110 14.64 -19.77 0.58
N ASP A 111 15.18 -20.84 -0.02
CA ASP A 111 15.09 -21.08 -1.46
C ASP A 111 13.63 -21.34 -1.94
N ASP A 112 13.43 -21.57 -3.24
CA ASP A 112 12.07 -21.77 -3.80
C ASP A 112 11.43 -23.09 -3.34
N ASP A 113 12.27 -24.00 -2.84
CA ASP A 113 11.83 -25.23 -2.26
C ASP A 113 11.59 -25.12 -0.77
N GLY A 114 11.97 -24.04 -0.09
CA GLY A 114 11.77 -23.86 1.35
C GLY A 114 12.91 -24.42 2.20
N TYR A 115 14.11 -24.63 1.63
CA TYR A 115 15.32 -24.88 2.39
C TYR A 115 16.01 -23.56 2.77
N PRO A 116 16.54 -23.43 4.01
CA PRO A 116 17.42 -22.32 4.34
C PRO A 116 18.66 -22.31 3.43
N LEU A 117 18.97 -21.17 2.84
CA LEU A 117 20.17 -20.97 2.05
C LEU A 117 21.41 -21.06 2.96
N PRO A 118 22.53 -21.64 2.49
CA PRO A 118 23.76 -21.74 3.27
C PRO A 118 24.27 -20.37 3.73
N GLY A 119 24.66 -20.28 5.01
CA GLY A 119 25.24 -19.06 5.58
C GLY A 119 24.24 -17.93 5.85
N THR A 120 22.94 -18.17 5.70
CA THR A 120 21.92 -17.19 6.08
C THR A 120 21.87 -17.01 7.59
N ILE A 121 21.90 -15.75 8.02
CA ILE A 121 21.67 -15.35 9.41
C ILE A 121 20.24 -14.82 9.45
N PHE A 122 19.39 -15.44 10.25
CA PHE A 122 17.99 -15.06 10.40
C PHE A 122 17.53 -15.33 11.84
N GLU A 123 16.42 -14.71 12.22
CA GLU A 123 15.82 -14.96 13.53
C GLU A 123 15.07 -16.28 13.49
N GLU A 124 15.51 -17.25 14.30
CA GLU A 124 14.80 -18.52 14.42
C GLU A 124 13.37 -18.31 14.95
N VAL A 125 12.42 -19.00 14.33
CA VAL A 125 11.01 -18.97 14.72
C VAL A 125 10.64 -20.28 15.40
N SER A 126 9.88 -20.20 16.51
CA SER A 126 9.33 -21.40 17.14
C SER A 126 8.32 -22.08 16.22
N LYS A 127 8.08 -23.38 16.45
CA LYS A 127 7.07 -24.16 15.75
C LYS A 127 5.69 -23.48 15.82
N GLU A 128 5.32 -22.99 17.01
CA GLU A 128 4.05 -22.33 17.28
C GLU A 128 3.91 -21.05 16.47
N LEU A 129 4.98 -20.23 16.42
CA LEU A 129 4.98 -18.99 15.64
C LEU A 129 4.93 -19.28 14.14
N ALA A 130 5.70 -20.26 13.66
CA ALA A 130 5.69 -20.67 12.26
C ALA A 130 4.32 -21.18 11.82
N ILE A 131 3.69 -22.07 12.59
CA ILE A 131 2.33 -22.55 12.32
C ILE A 131 1.34 -21.39 12.34
N LYS A 132 1.42 -20.48 13.32
CA LYS A 132 0.53 -19.32 13.38
C LYS A 132 0.68 -18.42 12.14
N MET A 133 1.91 -18.10 11.73
CA MET A 133 2.15 -17.32 10.52
C MET A 133 1.58 -18.01 9.27
N TYR A 134 1.83 -19.32 9.13
CA TYR A 134 1.28 -20.08 8.01
C TYR A 134 -0.25 -20.06 8.00
N SER A 135 -0.88 -20.37 9.14
CA SER A 135 -2.32 -20.37 9.29
C SER A 135 -2.93 -19.01 8.96
N SER A 136 -2.33 -17.91 9.43
CA SER A 136 -2.79 -16.55 9.11
C SER A 136 -2.66 -16.21 7.63
N MET A 137 -1.61 -16.67 6.93
CA MET A 137 -1.51 -16.49 5.47
C MET A 137 -2.59 -17.27 4.73
N VAL A 138 -2.88 -18.50 5.16
CA VAL A 138 -3.98 -19.31 4.59
C VAL A 138 -5.35 -18.68 4.88
N THR A 139 -5.54 -18.10 6.08
CA THR A 139 -6.73 -17.31 6.43
C THR A 139 -6.92 -16.16 5.47
N LEU A 140 -5.89 -15.36 5.26
CA LEU A 140 -5.90 -14.23 4.35
C LEU A 140 -6.25 -14.63 2.92
N GLN A 141 -5.56 -15.64 2.36
CA GLN A 141 -5.83 -16.13 1.01
C GLN A 141 -7.27 -16.67 0.83
N THR A 142 -7.76 -17.44 1.80
CA THR A 142 -9.09 -18.03 1.76
C THR A 142 -10.18 -16.98 1.90
N MET A 143 -9.98 -16.03 2.83
CA MET A 143 -10.84 -14.87 3.02
C MET A 143 -10.95 -14.05 1.74
N ASP A 144 -9.82 -13.72 1.12
CA ASP A 144 -9.78 -12.94 -0.12
C ASP A 144 -10.54 -13.61 -1.25
N THR A 145 -10.36 -14.93 -1.42
CA THR A 145 -11.08 -15.69 -2.45
C THR A 145 -12.60 -15.58 -2.26
N ILE A 146 -13.09 -15.73 -1.02
CA ILE A 146 -14.53 -15.76 -0.74
C ILE A 146 -15.14 -14.36 -0.87
N PHE A 147 -14.50 -13.32 -0.32
CA PHE A 147 -15.04 -11.96 -0.40
C PHE A 147 -14.92 -11.36 -1.80
N TYR A 148 -13.88 -11.71 -2.56
CA TYR A 148 -13.80 -11.33 -3.97
C TYR A 148 -15.01 -11.87 -4.75
N GLU A 149 -15.36 -13.15 -4.57
CA GLU A 149 -16.55 -13.73 -5.20
C GLU A 149 -17.86 -13.10 -4.68
N ALA A 150 -17.96 -12.78 -3.39
CA ALA A 150 -19.10 -12.05 -2.86
C ALA A 150 -19.28 -10.68 -3.55
N GLN A 151 -18.18 -9.99 -3.83
CA GLN A 151 -18.19 -8.75 -4.60
C GLN A 151 -18.63 -9.01 -6.06
N ARG A 152 -18.15 -10.07 -6.72
CA ARG A 152 -18.59 -10.45 -8.08
C ARG A 152 -20.09 -10.78 -8.17
N GLN A 153 -20.68 -11.25 -7.07
CA GLN A 153 -22.12 -11.47 -6.93
C GLN A 153 -22.92 -10.17 -6.66
N GLY A 154 -22.27 -9.01 -6.56
CA GLY A 154 -22.90 -7.73 -6.27
C GLY A 154 -23.28 -7.53 -4.79
N ARG A 155 -22.81 -8.41 -3.90
CA ARG A 155 -23.10 -8.33 -2.45
C ARG A 155 -22.27 -7.25 -1.76
N LEU A 156 -21.10 -6.95 -2.32
CA LEU A 156 -20.20 -5.88 -1.90
C LEU A 156 -20.00 -4.87 -3.03
N SER A 157 -19.79 -3.60 -2.68
CA SER A 157 -19.53 -2.55 -3.68
C SER A 157 -18.10 -2.59 -4.23
N PHE A 158 -17.13 -3.07 -3.44
CA PHE A 158 -15.71 -3.07 -3.78
C PHE A 158 -14.94 -4.13 -2.98
N TYR A 159 -13.83 -4.64 -3.52
CA TYR A 159 -12.89 -5.48 -2.77
C TYR A 159 -11.47 -5.41 -3.35
N LEU A 160 -10.48 -5.60 -2.47
CA LEU A 160 -9.05 -5.68 -2.78
C LEU A 160 -8.50 -6.98 -2.21
N THR A 161 -7.76 -7.73 -3.02
CA THR A 161 -7.07 -8.96 -2.58
C THR A 161 -5.59 -8.68 -2.30
N THR A 162 -4.94 -9.62 -1.63
CA THR A 162 -3.55 -9.56 -1.20
C THR A 162 -2.70 -10.69 -1.79
N ALA A 163 -3.22 -11.39 -2.80
CA ALA A 163 -2.57 -12.55 -3.41
C ALA A 163 -1.15 -12.23 -3.90
N GLY A 164 -0.16 -12.97 -3.38
CA GLY A 164 1.26 -12.75 -3.59
C GLY A 164 1.95 -11.97 -2.47
N GLU A 165 1.19 -11.25 -1.63
CA GLU A 165 1.69 -10.35 -0.59
C GLU A 165 1.35 -10.85 0.83
N GLU A 166 0.94 -12.12 0.97
CA GLU A 166 0.50 -12.70 2.24
C GLU A 166 1.64 -12.78 3.27
N ALA A 167 2.85 -13.15 2.82
CA ALA A 167 4.02 -13.20 3.69
C ALA A 167 4.41 -11.81 4.19
N ILE A 168 4.37 -10.77 3.34
CA ILE A 168 4.63 -9.40 3.78
C ILE A 168 3.65 -8.99 4.87
N ASN A 169 2.36 -9.23 4.66
CA ASN A 169 1.32 -8.94 5.64
C ASN A 169 1.58 -9.61 6.99
N VAL A 170 1.71 -10.94 6.98
CA VAL A 170 1.71 -11.73 8.20
C VAL A 170 3.06 -11.71 8.91
N ALA A 171 4.15 -11.91 8.18
CA ALA A 171 5.48 -11.98 8.77
C ALA A 171 5.96 -10.62 9.30
N SER A 172 5.60 -9.51 8.62
CA SER A 172 5.88 -8.18 9.18
C SER A 172 5.09 -7.93 10.45
N ALA A 173 3.80 -8.27 10.49
CA ALA A 173 2.98 -8.11 11.69
C ALA A 173 3.46 -8.97 12.86
N ALA A 174 3.93 -10.20 12.57
CA ALA A 174 4.52 -11.10 13.55
C ALA A 174 5.80 -10.55 14.21
N ALA A 175 6.54 -9.69 13.50
CA ALA A 175 7.76 -9.07 13.99
C ALA A 175 7.53 -7.80 14.83
N LEU A 176 6.27 -7.35 14.97
CA LEU A 176 5.90 -6.13 15.68
C LEU A 176 5.23 -6.43 17.03
N SER A 177 5.29 -5.46 17.94
CA SER A 177 4.47 -5.43 19.16
C SER A 177 3.08 -4.84 18.85
N LEU A 178 2.10 -5.11 19.72
CA LEU A 178 0.80 -4.40 19.69
C LEU A 178 0.94 -2.92 20.03
N ASP A 179 2.00 -2.53 20.75
CA ASP A 179 2.29 -1.12 21.07
C ASP A 179 2.80 -0.31 19.85
N ASP A 180 3.30 -0.98 18.81
CA ASP A 180 3.74 -0.29 17.60
C ASP A 180 2.52 0.20 16.81
N PHE A 181 2.58 1.42 16.30
CA PHE A 181 1.47 2.05 15.60
C PHE A 181 1.53 1.78 14.10
N VAL A 182 0.50 1.16 13.52
CA VAL A 182 0.46 0.79 12.10
C VAL A 182 -0.34 1.81 11.30
N LEU A 183 0.27 2.32 10.23
CA LEU A 183 -0.32 3.22 9.26
C LEU A 183 -0.35 2.53 7.88
N PRO A 184 -1.44 1.82 7.56
CA PRO A 184 -1.57 1.00 6.36
C PRO A 184 -1.88 1.82 5.11
N GLN A 185 -1.78 1.18 3.94
CA GLN A 185 -2.25 1.75 2.68
C GLN A 185 -3.64 1.22 2.31
N TYR A 186 -3.78 -0.07 2.01
CA TYR A 186 -5.05 -0.76 1.69
C TYR A 186 -4.90 -2.26 1.41
N ARG A 187 -3.67 -2.82 1.38
CA ARG A 187 -3.42 -4.27 1.21
C ARG A 187 -2.92 -4.95 2.48
N GLU A 188 -3.07 -4.28 3.62
CA GLU A 188 -2.52 -4.69 4.92
C GLU A 188 -3.56 -5.39 5.82
N VAL A 189 -4.64 -5.94 5.26
CA VAL A 189 -5.68 -6.61 6.08
C VAL A 189 -5.11 -7.81 6.85
N GLY A 190 -4.07 -8.48 6.34
CA GLY A 190 -3.40 -9.53 7.09
C GLY A 190 -2.68 -9.03 8.35
N VAL A 191 -2.24 -7.77 8.37
CA VAL A 191 -1.61 -7.14 9.54
C VAL A 191 -2.65 -6.95 10.65
N ILE A 192 -3.82 -6.40 10.33
CA ILE A 192 -4.86 -6.17 11.35
C ILE A 192 -5.48 -7.50 11.83
N LEU A 193 -5.63 -8.49 10.95
CA LEU A 193 -6.04 -9.86 11.31
C LEU A 193 -5.05 -10.50 12.29
N TRP A 194 -3.74 -10.39 12.02
CA TRP A 194 -2.70 -10.91 12.92
C TRP A 194 -2.78 -10.31 14.33
N ARG A 195 -3.12 -9.01 14.40
CA ARG A 195 -3.31 -8.28 15.67
C ARG A 195 -4.60 -8.64 16.40
N GLY A 196 -5.45 -9.50 15.84
CA GLY A 196 -6.66 -10.00 16.50
C GLY A 196 -7.96 -9.37 16.01
N TYR A 197 -7.95 -8.67 14.87
CA TYR A 197 -9.18 -8.15 14.28
C TYR A 197 -10.09 -9.31 13.83
N PRO A 198 -11.33 -9.42 14.34
CA PRO A 198 -12.20 -10.55 14.03
C PRO A 198 -12.63 -10.57 12.56
N LEU A 199 -12.78 -11.76 11.96
CA LEU A 199 -13.38 -11.92 10.62
C LEU A 199 -14.79 -11.33 10.53
N GLU A 200 -15.54 -11.35 11.63
CA GLU A 200 -16.83 -10.67 11.75
C GLU A 200 -16.70 -9.17 11.52
N GLN A 201 -15.67 -8.53 12.09
CA GLN A 201 -15.46 -7.10 11.92
C GLN A 201 -14.93 -6.73 10.52
N VAL A 202 -14.20 -7.65 9.87
CA VAL A 202 -13.90 -7.53 8.43
C VAL A 202 -15.21 -7.51 7.64
N ALA A 203 -16.10 -8.49 7.88
CA ALA A 203 -17.38 -8.56 7.19
C ALA A 203 -18.24 -7.31 7.46
N ASN A 204 -18.33 -6.85 8.72
CA ASN A 204 -19.11 -5.66 9.08
C ASN A 204 -18.66 -4.42 8.31
N GLN A 205 -17.34 -4.19 8.21
CA GLN A 205 -16.78 -3.08 7.43
C GLN A 205 -17.09 -3.21 5.95
N LEU A 206 -16.93 -4.40 5.37
CA LEU A 206 -17.19 -4.65 3.95
C LEU A 206 -18.67 -4.44 3.58
N PHE A 207 -19.59 -4.82 4.46
CA PHE A 207 -21.02 -4.62 4.27
C PHE A 207 -21.50 -3.22 4.70
N GLY A 208 -20.66 -2.44 5.39
CA GLY A 208 -21.02 -1.14 5.95
C GLY A 208 -22.28 -1.21 6.82
N ASN A 209 -22.34 -2.20 7.71
CA ASN A 209 -23.49 -2.41 8.61
C ASN A 209 -23.31 -1.67 9.95
N LYS A 210 -24.33 -1.68 10.83
CA LYS A 210 -24.29 -0.91 12.09
C LYS A 210 -23.22 -1.35 13.10
N PHE A 211 -22.59 -2.50 12.91
CA PHE A 211 -21.49 -2.97 13.76
C PHE A 211 -20.11 -2.60 13.21
N ASP A 212 -20.03 -2.02 12.02
CA ASP A 212 -18.81 -1.39 11.52
C ASP A 212 -18.44 -0.21 12.42
N TYR A 213 -17.24 -0.23 12.99
CA TYR A 213 -16.70 0.90 13.76
C TYR A 213 -16.58 2.18 12.92
N GLY A 214 -16.40 2.04 11.60
CA GLY A 214 -16.43 3.15 10.63
C GLY A 214 -17.83 3.67 10.29
N LYS A 215 -18.89 3.09 10.88
CA LYS A 215 -20.30 3.46 10.68
C LYS A 215 -20.71 3.44 9.20
N GLY A 216 -20.13 2.55 8.40
CA GLY A 216 -20.44 2.41 6.97
C GLY A 216 -20.08 3.63 6.11
N ARG A 217 -19.22 4.54 6.60
CA ARG A 217 -18.89 5.80 5.92
C ARG A 217 -17.79 5.66 4.86
N GLN A 218 -16.92 4.68 5.03
CA GLN A 218 -15.78 4.45 4.15
C GLN A 218 -16.07 3.33 3.14
N MET A 219 -15.30 3.34 2.06
CA MET A 219 -15.30 2.26 1.07
C MET A 219 -14.92 0.91 1.72
N PRO A 220 -15.40 -0.23 1.22
CA PRO A 220 -14.87 -1.54 1.61
C PRO A 220 -13.34 -1.60 1.54
N CYS A 221 -12.74 -2.41 2.42
CA CYS A 221 -11.29 -2.54 2.62
C CYS A 221 -10.60 -1.36 3.32
N HIS A 222 -11.36 -0.40 3.85
CA HIS A 222 -10.83 0.71 4.64
C HIS A 222 -10.91 0.42 6.15
N TYR A 223 -10.19 -0.61 6.59
CA TYR A 223 -10.19 -1.06 7.99
C TYR A 223 -9.46 -0.08 8.92
N GLY A 224 -9.84 -0.07 10.19
CA GLY A 224 -9.22 0.73 11.25
C GLY A 224 -9.54 0.17 12.63
N SER A 225 -8.62 0.30 13.59
CA SER A 225 -8.87 -0.05 14.99
C SER A 225 -7.95 0.71 15.93
N ASN A 226 -8.54 1.52 16.82
CA ASN A 226 -7.81 2.20 17.88
C ASN A 226 -7.23 1.20 18.90
N GLU A 227 -7.97 0.14 19.24
CA GLU A 227 -7.54 -0.89 20.19
C GLU A 227 -6.28 -1.62 19.71
N LEU A 228 -6.18 -1.83 18.39
CA LEU A 228 -5.06 -2.55 17.77
C LEU A 228 -3.95 -1.63 17.28
N ASN A 229 -3.95 -0.35 17.67
CA ASN A 229 -3.01 0.67 17.20
C ASN A 229 -2.85 0.65 15.67
N TYR A 230 -3.98 0.58 14.96
CA TYR A 230 -4.03 0.46 13.50
C TYR A 230 -4.86 1.61 12.95
N LEU A 231 -4.18 2.58 12.33
CA LEU A 231 -4.82 3.78 11.78
C LEU A 231 -5.78 3.39 10.66
N THR A 232 -6.95 4.03 10.64
CA THR A 232 -7.95 3.83 9.59
C THR A 232 -7.37 4.14 8.22
N VAL A 233 -7.49 3.19 7.30
CA VAL A 233 -7.11 3.35 5.90
C VAL A 233 -7.85 4.52 5.25
N SER A 234 -7.14 5.27 4.41
CA SER A 234 -7.71 6.28 3.51
C SER A 234 -7.30 6.01 2.06
N SER A 235 -8.14 6.41 1.11
CA SER A 235 -7.88 6.17 -0.32
C SER A 235 -6.72 7.01 -0.89
N PRO A 236 -6.52 8.29 -0.51
CA PRO A 236 -5.38 9.09 -0.98
C PRO A 236 -4.04 8.43 -0.64
N ILE A 237 -3.32 8.00 -1.68
CA ILE A 237 -2.07 7.28 -1.53
C ILE A 237 -0.98 8.17 -0.92
N ALA A 238 -0.03 7.53 -0.23
CA ALA A 238 1.13 8.14 0.43
C ALA A 238 0.85 9.10 1.60
N THR A 239 -0.38 9.60 1.79
CA THR A 239 -0.72 10.54 2.87
C THR A 239 -0.42 10.02 4.27
N GLN A 240 -0.49 8.70 4.47
CA GLN A 240 -0.17 8.05 5.74
C GLN A 240 1.33 8.03 6.06
N ILE A 241 2.19 8.18 5.06
CA ILE A 241 3.65 8.05 5.22
C ILE A 241 4.21 9.19 6.10
N PRO A 242 3.95 10.48 5.83
CA PRO A 242 4.38 11.57 6.72
C PRO A 242 3.61 11.58 8.05
N GLN A 243 2.35 11.12 8.07
CA GLN A 243 1.60 10.95 9.33
C GLN A 243 2.30 9.94 10.26
N ALA A 244 2.88 8.87 9.70
CA ALA A 244 3.63 7.88 10.47
C ALA A 244 4.87 8.49 11.13
N VAL A 245 5.52 9.42 10.45
CA VAL A 245 6.65 10.18 11.00
C VAL A 245 6.20 11.02 12.20
N GLY A 246 5.05 11.69 12.09
CA GLY A 246 4.47 12.45 13.21
C GLY A 246 4.14 11.56 14.41
N VAL A 247 3.53 10.39 14.18
CA VAL A 247 3.25 9.39 15.23
C VAL A 247 4.55 8.88 15.87
N ALA A 248 5.54 8.50 15.07
CA ALA A 248 6.84 8.06 15.56
C ALA A 248 7.54 9.13 16.40
N TYR A 249 7.48 10.39 15.95
CA TYR A 249 8.05 11.51 16.69
C TYR A 249 7.35 11.72 18.04
N SER A 250 6.02 11.56 18.10
CA SER A 250 5.27 11.57 19.36
C SER A 250 5.71 10.45 20.30
N LEU A 251 5.84 9.22 19.79
CA LEU A 251 6.32 8.07 20.58
C LEU A 251 7.73 8.31 21.15
N LYS A 252 8.61 8.92 20.35
CA LYS A 252 9.95 9.36 20.79
C LYS A 252 9.88 10.39 21.91
N MET A 253 9.05 11.44 21.76
CA MET A 253 8.88 12.47 22.78
C MET A 253 8.33 11.90 24.10
N GLU A 254 7.44 10.91 24.01
CA GLU A 254 6.89 10.17 25.15
C GLU A 254 7.82 9.09 25.71
N LYS A 255 8.99 8.87 25.08
CA LYS A 255 9.97 7.83 25.44
C LYS A 255 9.35 6.42 25.49
N LYS A 256 8.43 6.13 24.57
CA LYS A 256 7.83 4.80 24.42
C LYS A 256 8.81 3.85 23.74
N GLU A 257 8.84 2.59 24.19
CA GLU A 257 9.57 1.51 23.51
C GLU A 257 8.76 0.94 22.33
N ALA A 258 8.28 1.83 21.47
CA ALA A 258 7.44 1.54 20.31
C ALA A 258 7.86 2.39 19.11
N CYS A 259 7.57 1.90 17.91
CA CYS A 259 7.78 2.64 16.66
C CYS A 259 6.46 2.83 15.91
N ALA A 260 6.44 3.78 14.97
CA ALA A 260 5.42 3.77 13.92
C ALA A 260 5.88 2.89 12.76
N VAL A 261 4.94 2.21 12.12
CA VAL A 261 5.19 1.38 10.95
C VAL A 261 4.22 1.80 9.86
N THR A 262 4.73 2.10 8.68
CA THR A 262 3.89 2.48 7.55
C THR A 262 4.15 1.63 6.33
N TYR A 263 3.07 1.21 5.69
CA TYR A 263 3.10 0.39 4.49
C TYR A 263 2.70 1.24 3.28
N PHE A 264 3.36 1.02 2.15
CA PHE A 264 3.04 1.69 0.90
C PHE A 264 3.57 0.87 -0.29
N GLY A 265 2.93 1.00 -1.45
CA GLY A 265 3.38 0.35 -2.68
C GLY A 265 4.50 1.12 -3.39
N ASP A 266 5.19 0.46 -4.32
CA ASP A 266 6.16 1.10 -5.22
C ASP A 266 5.56 2.32 -5.96
N GLY A 267 4.29 2.23 -6.34
CA GLY A 267 3.53 3.34 -6.91
C GLY A 267 3.52 4.61 -6.05
N SER A 268 3.26 4.45 -4.75
CA SER A 268 3.13 5.55 -3.78
C SER A 268 4.43 6.28 -3.51
N THR A 269 5.57 5.70 -3.87
CA THR A 269 6.89 6.35 -3.71
C THR A 269 7.14 7.49 -4.68
N SER A 270 6.25 7.67 -5.67
CA SER A 270 6.29 8.79 -6.61
C SER A 270 5.44 9.98 -6.16
N GLU A 271 4.70 9.86 -5.06
CA GLU A 271 3.98 10.98 -4.45
C GLU A 271 4.93 11.88 -3.65
N GLY A 272 4.62 13.17 -3.57
CA GLY A 272 5.42 14.14 -2.81
C GLY A 272 5.52 13.82 -1.31
N ASP A 273 4.48 13.19 -0.76
CA ASP A 273 4.43 12.80 0.65
C ASP A 273 5.48 11.76 1.04
N PHE A 274 5.90 10.88 0.11
CA PHE A 274 7.01 9.95 0.35
C PHE A 274 8.34 10.70 0.55
N HIS A 275 8.60 11.70 -0.30
CA HIS A 275 9.78 12.55 -0.18
C HIS A 275 9.78 13.33 1.14
N ALA A 276 8.65 13.95 1.48
CA ALA A 276 8.49 14.70 2.72
C ALA A 276 8.75 13.80 3.95
N ALA A 277 8.17 12.60 3.95
CA ALA A 277 8.30 11.67 5.06
C ALA A 277 9.74 11.19 5.30
N LEU A 278 10.46 10.75 4.26
CA LEU A 278 11.83 10.28 4.44
C LEU A 278 12.75 11.39 4.95
N ASN A 279 12.61 12.60 4.42
CA ASN A 279 13.40 13.73 4.87
C ASN A 279 13.09 14.11 6.33
N PHE A 280 11.81 14.26 6.68
CA PHE A 280 11.41 14.59 8.05
C PHE A 280 11.84 13.51 9.04
N ALA A 281 11.69 12.24 8.70
CA ALA A 281 12.06 11.16 9.59
C ALA A 281 13.56 11.11 9.86
N ALA A 282 14.38 11.38 8.84
CA ALA A 282 15.83 11.42 8.99
C ALA A 282 16.29 12.62 9.83
N VAL A 283 15.77 13.83 9.54
CA VAL A 283 16.15 15.06 10.25
C VAL A 283 15.67 15.04 11.71
N LEU A 284 14.50 14.47 11.97
CA LEU A 284 13.92 14.40 13.32
C LEU A 284 14.37 13.17 14.12
N ASP A 285 15.16 12.28 13.50
CA ASP A 285 15.56 11.00 14.09
C ASP A 285 14.30 10.28 14.63
N ALA A 286 13.30 10.09 13.76
CA ALA A 286 12.01 9.50 14.15
C ALA A 286 12.09 7.96 14.12
N PRO A 287 11.61 7.25 15.16
CA PRO A 287 11.59 5.78 15.21
C PRO A 287 10.45 5.23 14.33
N VAL A 288 10.65 5.25 13.02
CA VAL A 288 9.67 4.79 12.02
C VAL A 288 10.25 3.70 11.12
N VAL A 289 9.47 2.66 10.86
CA VAL A 289 9.79 1.62 9.87
C VAL A 289 8.91 1.83 8.64
N PHE A 290 9.56 2.17 7.53
CA PHE A 290 8.93 2.30 6.22
C PHE A 290 8.98 0.97 5.50
N ILE A 291 7.82 0.38 5.17
CA ILE A 291 7.72 -0.90 4.47
C ILE A 291 7.14 -0.66 3.07
N CYS A 292 8.04 -0.61 2.09
CA CYS A 292 7.66 -0.53 0.69
C CYS A 292 7.38 -1.92 0.12
N ARG A 293 6.14 -2.15 -0.34
CA ARG A 293 5.76 -3.34 -1.09
C ARG A 293 5.98 -3.08 -2.57
N ASN A 294 7.14 -3.51 -3.06
CA ASN A 294 7.46 -3.41 -4.49
C ASN A 294 6.96 -4.66 -5.19
N ASN A 295 5.75 -4.57 -5.75
CA ASN A 295 5.07 -5.69 -6.39
C ASN A 295 5.11 -5.63 -7.92
N GLY A 296 5.87 -4.68 -8.47
CA GLY A 296 6.10 -4.47 -9.89
C GLY A 296 5.08 -3.56 -10.59
N TRP A 297 3.97 -3.18 -9.93
CA TRP A 297 2.81 -2.59 -10.62
C TRP A 297 1.98 -1.60 -9.79
N ALA A 298 1.84 -0.38 -10.29
CA ALA A 298 0.85 0.60 -9.84
C ALA A 298 -0.37 0.62 -10.77
N ILE A 299 -1.45 -0.09 -10.41
CA ILE A 299 -2.58 -0.38 -11.31
C ILE A 299 -2.06 -1.05 -12.59
N SER A 300 -1.96 -0.31 -13.70
CA SER A 300 -1.45 -0.76 -15.00
C SER A 300 -0.04 -0.27 -15.32
N THR A 301 0.54 0.59 -14.48
CA THR A 301 1.87 1.17 -14.69
C THR A 301 2.95 0.23 -14.16
N PRO A 302 3.83 -0.32 -15.01
CA PRO A 302 4.97 -1.13 -14.57
C PRO A 302 6.08 -0.28 -13.95
N ILE A 303 6.92 -0.89 -13.10
CA ILE A 303 8.03 -0.20 -12.41
C ILE A 303 8.98 0.59 -13.31
N ASN A 304 9.22 0.14 -14.55
CA ASN A 304 10.11 0.83 -15.49
C ASN A 304 9.52 2.16 -16.04
N GLN A 305 8.21 2.36 -15.87
CA GLN A 305 7.53 3.64 -16.09
C GLN A 305 7.32 4.41 -14.77
N GLN A 306 7.48 3.74 -13.63
CA GLN A 306 7.32 4.37 -12.31
C GLN A 306 8.59 5.10 -11.86
N PHE A 307 9.77 4.48 -12.04
CA PHE A 307 11.04 5.08 -11.69
C PHE A 307 12.25 4.43 -12.39
N ARG A 308 13.41 5.09 -12.30
CA ARG A 308 14.68 4.63 -12.86
C ARG A 308 15.73 4.21 -11.83
N SER A 309 15.49 4.51 -10.54
CA SER A 309 16.37 4.07 -9.45
C SER A 309 16.41 2.54 -9.37
N ASP A 310 17.49 1.98 -8.80
CA ASP A 310 17.53 0.57 -8.41
C ASP A 310 16.59 0.34 -7.23
N GLY A 311 15.29 0.23 -7.53
CA GLY A 311 14.21 0.12 -6.57
C GLY A 311 14.10 1.33 -5.65
N ILE A 312 13.51 1.07 -4.48
CA ILE A 312 13.20 2.05 -3.45
C ILE A 312 14.25 2.05 -2.34
N ALA A 313 14.86 0.89 -2.03
CA ALA A 313 15.88 0.80 -0.97
C ALA A 313 17.05 1.78 -1.21
N SER A 314 17.48 1.95 -2.46
CA SER A 314 18.55 2.88 -2.86
C SER A 314 18.22 4.34 -2.55
N ARG A 315 16.93 4.71 -2.54
CA ARG A 315 16.52 6.09 -2.24
C ARG A 315 16.73 6.46 -0.79
N GLY A 316 16.65 5.51 0.14
CA GLY A 316 16.87 5.80 1.56
C GLY A 316 18.26 6.38 1.82
N GLN A 317 19.29 5.92 1.09
CA GLN A 317 20.65 6.45 1.19
C GLN A 317 20.70 7.97 0.93
N ALA A 318 19.94 8.47 -0.04
CA ALA A 318 19.89 9.89 -0.38
C ALA A 318 19.30 10.76 0.75
N TYR A 319 18.51 10.18 1.66
CA TYR A 319 17.95 10.87 2.83
C TYR A 319 18.71 10.55 4.12
N GLY A 320 19.79 9.76 4.07
CA GLY A 320 20.47 9.28 5.29
C GLY A 320 19.66 8.24 6.08
N VAL A 321 18.72 7.56 5.42
CA VAL A 321 17.89 6.49 6.00
C VAL A 321 18.54 5.14 5.72
N ARG A 322 18.72 4.31 6.76
CA ARG A 322 19.25 2.95 6.60
C ARG A 322 18.21 2.10 5.87
N SER A 323 18.64 1.40 4.82
CA SER A 323 17.75 0.64 3.94
C SER A 323 18.16 -0.81 3.77
N ILE A 324 17.18 -1.68 3.53
CA ILE A 324 17.38 -3.07 3.11
C ILE A 324 16.35 -3.47 2.05
N ARG A 325 16.75 -4.31 1.09
CA ARG A 325 15.85 -5.00 0.16
C ARG A 325 15.71 -6.46 0.60
N VAL A 326 14.48 -6.96 0.63
CA VAL A 326 14.14 -8.31 1.13
C VAL A 326 13.25 -9.07 0.16
N ASP A 327 13.39 -10.39 0.09
CA ASP A 327 12.43 -11.27 -0.62
C ASP A 327 11.12 -11.28 0.18
N GLY A 328 10.13 -10.52 -0.29
CA GLY A 328 8.81 -10.41 0.34
C GLY A 328 7.98 -11.70 0.23
N ASN A 329 8.38 -12.65 -0.62
CA ASN A 329 7.76 -13.97 -0.71
C ASN A 329 8.42 -14.98 0.23
N ASP A 330 9.39 -14.56 1.02
CA ASP A 330 10.05 -15.36 2.05
C ASP A 330 9.66 -14.82 3.44
N ALA A 331 8.80 -15.59 4.12
CA ALA A 331 8.27 -15.21 5.43
C ALA A 331 9.38 -15.11 6.50
N LEU A 332 10.43 -15.95 6.45
CA LEU A 332 11.52 -15.87 7.43
C LEU A 332 12.42 -14.66 7.18
N ALA A 333 12.71 -14.35 5.91
CA ALA A 333 13.47 -13.16 5.55
C ALA A 333 12.71 -11.88 5.95
N THR A 334 11.42 -11.82 5.63
CA THR A 334 10.56 -10.69 5.98
C THR A 334 10.48 -10.52 7.50
N TYR A 335 10.18 -11.59 8.25
CA TYR A 335 10.10 -11.54 9.71
C TYR A 335 11.41 -11.04 10.33
N SER A 336 12.55 -11.61 9.91
CA SER A 336 13.88 -11.26 10.43
C SER A 336 14.23 -9.80 10.15
N ALA A 337 14.01 -9.34 8.92
CA ALA A 337 14.32 -7.97 8.53
C ALA A 337 13.44 -6.94 9.24
N ILE A 338 12.13 -7.20 9.37
CA ILE A 338 11.22 -6.28 10.09
C ILE A 338 11.52 -6.28 11.58
N ARG A 339 11.84 -7.43 12.18
CA ARG A 339 12.20 -7.50 13.60
C ARG A 339 13.49 -6.72 13.88
N ALA A 340 14.50 -6.86 13.02
CA ALA A 340 15.73 -6.07 13.12
C ALA A 340 15.45 -4.57 12.89
N ALA A 341 14.65 -4.22 11.88
CA ALA A 341 14.28 -2.84 11.58
C ALA A 341 13.56 -2.18 12.76
N ARG A 342 12.59 -2.86 13.38
CA ARG A 342 11.90 -2.42 14.59
C ARG A 342 12.89 -2.17 15.73
N GLN A 343 13.76 -3.13 16.01
CA GLN A 343 14.74 -3.00 17.10
C GLN A 343 15.69 -1.83 16.87
N MET A 344 16.20 -1.66 15.64
CA MET A 344 17.06 -0.52 15.29
C MET A 344 16.30 0.81 15.41
N ALA A 345 15.07 0.88 14.88
CA ALA A 345 14.28 2.10 14.91
C ALA A 345 14.05 2.60 16.34
N ILE A 346 13.72 1.69 17.27
CA ILE A 346 13.50 2.03 18.68
C ILE A 346 14.81 2.33 19.41
N LYS A 347 15.83 1.50 19.28
CA LYS A 347 17.10 1.65 20.04
C LYS A 347 17.92 2.84 19.57
N GLU A 348 18.01 3.05 18.27
CA GLU A 348 18.81 4.13 17.69
C GLU A 348 17.99 5.41 17.53
N GLN A 349 16.66 5.34 17.66
CA GLN A 349 15.74 6.45 17.37
C GLN A 349 15.95 6.97 15.95
N ARG A 350 15.93 6.08 14.95
CA ARG A 350 16.16 6.45 13.54
C ARG A 350 15.19 5.75 12.60
N PRO A 351 14.90 6.33 11.43
CA PRO A 351 14.09 5.67 10.43
C PRO A 351 14.82 4.49 9.79
N ILE A 352 14.05 3.45 9.44
CA ILE A 352 14.51 2.32 8.64
C ILE A 352 13.60 2.15 7.42
N LEU A 353 14.18 1.93 6.24
CA LEU A 353 13.45 1.64 5.01
C LEU A 353 13.64 0.17 4.60
N VAL A 354 12.54 -0.54 4.42
CA VAL A 354 12.51 -1.93 3.96
C VAL A 354 11.77 -1.98 2.62
N GLU A 355 12.46 -2.39 1.57
CA GLU A 355 11.85 -2.69 0.27
C GLU A 355 11.61 -4.20 0.17
N ALA A 356 10.36 -4.63 0.34
CA ALA A 356 9.93 -6.00 0.17
C ALA A 356 9.57 -6.25 -1.30
N MET A 357 10.39 -7.06 -1.97
CA MET A 357 10.20 -7.46 -3.36
C MET A 357 9.18 -8.58 -3.45
N THR A 358 8.11 -8.39 -4.22
CA THR A 358 7.04 -9.37 -4.38
C THR A 358 6.41 -9.23 -5.76
N TYR A 359 5.26 -9.86 -5.97
CA TYR A 359 4.48 -9.76 -7.19
C TYR A 359 2.98 -9.72 -6.91
N ARG A 360 2.28 -8.77 -7.54
CA ARG A 360 0.83 -8.65 -7.43
C ARG A 360 0.14 -9.69 -8.30
N VAL A 361 -0.13 -10.88 -7.77
CA VAL A 361 -0.71 -11.99 -8.53
C VAL A 361 -2.12 -11.65 -9.04
N ALA A 362 -2.96 -11.09 -8.17
CA ALA A 362 -4.32 -10.71 -8.53
C ALA A 362 -4.40 -9.41 -9.33
N HIS A 363 -5.60 -9.10 -9.84
CA HIS A 363 -5.93 -7.76 -10.34
C HIS A 363 -5.65 -6.67 -9.30
N HIS A 364 -5.55 -5.42 -9.74
CA HIS A 364 -5.41 -4.31 -8.80
C HIS A 364 -6.58 -4.27 -7.81
N SER A 365 -7.82 -4.38 -8.30
CA SER A 365 -9.03 -4.43 -7.50
C SER A 365 -10.13 -5.15 -8.26
N THR A 366 -11.31 -5.26 -7.67
CA THR A 366 -12.52 -5.71 -8.38
C THR A 366 -12.96 -4.81 -9.55
N SER A 367 -12.37 -3.62 -9.68
CA SER A 367 -12.61 -2.68 -10.78
C SER A 367 -11.53 -2.73 -11.87
N ASP A 368 -10.60 -3.67 -11.77
CA ASP A 368 -9.47 -3.81 -12.70
C ASP A 368 -9.50 -5.16 -13.42
N ASP A 369 -8.95 -5.18 -14.62
CA ASP A 369 -8.66 -6.41 -15.38
C ASP A 369 -7.22 -6.35 -15.86
N SER A 370 -6.38 -7.08 -15.14
CA SER A 370 -4.95 -7.06 -15.37
C SER A 370 -4.46 -7.82 -16.59
N THR A 371 -5.32 -8.66 -17.19
CA THR A 371 -4.95 -9.42 -18.39
C THR A 371 -4.77 -8.51 -19.60
N LYS A 372 -5.26 -7.26 -19.52
CA LYS A 372 -5.12 -6.24 -20.56
C LYS A 372 -3.74 -5.61 -20.64
N TYR A 373 -2.91 -5.71 -19.61
CA TYR A 373 -1.63 -5.02 -19.54
C TYR A 373 -0.49 -5.85 -18.92
N ARG A 374 -0.75 -7.10 -18.51
CA ARG A 374 0.26 -8.04 -18.01
C ARG A 374 0.16 -9.38 -18.74
N PRO A 375 1.28 -10.00 -19.11
CA PRO A 375 1.30 -11.36 -19.63
C PRO A 375 0.71 -12.35 -18.62
N VAL A 376 -0.12 -13.28 -19.09
CA VAL A 376 -0.74 -14.30 -18.22
C VAL A 376 0.31 -15.29 -17.70
N GLU A 377 1.31 -15.59 -18.51
CA GLU A 377 2.42 -16.48 -18.18
C GLU A 377 3.26 -15.94 -17.01
N GLU A 378 3.46 -14.62 -16.98
CA GLU A 378 4.13 -13.92 -15.87
C GLU A 378 3.32 -14.10 -14.58
N ILE A 379 2.01 -13.86 -14.63
CA ILE A 379 1.12 -14.00 -13.48
C ILE A 379 1.13 -15.44 -12.95
N GLU A 380 0.98 -16.44 -13.83
CA GLU A 380 0.95 -17.85 -13.44
C GLU A 380 2.31 -18.32 -12.89
N HIS A 381 3.44 -17.82 -13.42
CA HIS A 381 4.76 -18.09 -12.84
C HIS A 381 4.83 -17.65 -11.38
N TRP A 382 4.43 -16.40 -11.09
CA TRP A 382 4.49 -15.86 -9.73
C TRP A 382 3.49 -16.53 -8.78
N LYS A 383 2.30 -16.86 -9.28
CA LYS A 383 1.25 -17.56 -8.54
C LYS A 383 1.64 -18.98 -8.13
N THR A 384 2.41 -19.69 -8.96
CA THR A 384 2.72 -21.11 -8.76
C THR A 384 4.13 -21.31 -8.23
N ALA A 385 5.15 -20.88 -8.97
CA ALA A 385 6.55 -21.14 -8.68
C ALA A 385 7.11 -20.25 -7.56
N LYS A 386 6.54 -19.06 -7.36
CA LYS A 386 7.04 -18.06 -6.41
C LYS A 386 6.06 -17.72 -5.27
N SER A 387 5.07 -18.57 -5.03
CA SER A 387 4.05 -18.35 -4.00
C SER A 387 4.66 -18.32 -2.58
N PRO A 388 4.41 -17.26 -1.77
CA PRO A 388 4.86 -17.21 -0.38
C PRO A 388 4.28 -18.34 0.47
N ILE A 389 3.00 -18.66 0.28
CA ILE A 389 2.30 -19.71 1.03
C ILE A 389 2.92 -21.07 0.70
N SER A 390 3.14 -21.37 -0.58
CA SER A 390 3.74 -22.63 -1.01
C SER A 390 5.17 -22.78 -0.48
N LYS A 391 5.98 -21.71 -0.59
CA LYS A 391 7.37 -21.70 -0.08
C LYS A 391 7.39 -21.98 1.43
N PHE A 392 6.56 -21.30 2.20
CA PHE A 392 6.54 -21.45 3.65
C PHE A 392 5.90 -22.78 4.12
N ARG A 393 4.90 -23.31 3.39
CA ARG A 393 4.35 -24.65 3.63
C ARG A 393 5.44 -25.71 3.54
N LYS A 394 6.24 -25.69 2.47
CA LYS A 394 7.33 -26.65 2.28
C LYS A 394 8.31 -26.60 3.46
N TYR A 395 8.66 -25.41 3.93
CA TYR A 395 9.52 -25.23 5.12
C TYR A 395 8.91 -25.89 6.37
N ILE A 396 7.67 -25.59 6.73
CA ILE A 396 7.06 -26.15 7.96
C ILE A 396 6.79 -27.66 7.86
N GLN A 397 6.44 -28.17 6.67
CA GLN A 397 6.24 -29.61 6.43
C GLN A 397 7.54 -30.38 6.62
N ARG A 398 8.67 -29.86 6.09
CA ARG A 398 9.97 -30.51 6.24
C ARG A 398 10.49 -30.54 7.67
N ASN A 399 10.13 -29.55 8.48
CA ASN A 399 10.41 -29.57 9.91
C ASN A 399 9.50 -30.54 10.69
N GLY A 400 8.58 -31.25 10.02
CA GLY A 400 7.62 -32.16 10.65
C GLY A 400 6.52 -31.46 11.43
N TRP A 401 6.24 -30.19 11.11
CA TRP A 401 5.27 -29.37 11.84
C TRP A 401 3.91 -29.29 11.16
N TRP A 402 3.80 -29.75 9.91
CA TRP A 402 2.60 -29.66 9.10
C TRP A 402 2.47 -30.87 8.18
N ASN A 403 1.24 -31.26 7.86
CA ASN A 403 0.92 -32.31 6.88
C ASN A 403 -0.34 -31.95 6.07
N ASP A 404 -0.78 -32.85 5.21
CA ASP A 404 -1.91 -32.59 4.32
C ASP A 404 -3.26 -32.67 5.05
N GLU A 405 -3.34 -33.46 6.13
CA GLU A 405 -4.50 -33.49 7.02
C GLU A 405 -4.72 -32.14 7.70
N ASN A 406 -3.66 -31.55 8.27
CA ASN A 406 -3.70 -30.21 8.88
C ASN A 406 -4.10 -29.14 7.87
N GLU A 407 -3.60 -29.23 6.64
CA GLU A 407 -3.97 -28.30 5.57
C GLU A 407 -5.47 -28.35 5.26
N SER A 408 -6.02 -29.56 5.10
CA SER A 408 -7.42 -29.77 4.75
C SER A 408 -8.35 -29.26 5.85
N GLU A 409 -8.02 -29.60 7.12
CA GLU A 409 -8.75 -29.14 8.30
C GLU A 409 -8.75 -27.61 8.40
N LEU A 410 -7.56 -26.99 8.34
CA LEU A 410 -7.41 -25.54 8.43
C LEU A 410 -8.24 -24.80 7.37
N ARG A 411 -8.14 -25.22 6.10
CA ARG A 411 -8.90 -24.57 5.01
C ARG A 411 -10.40 -24.77 5.13
N GLY A 412 -10.84 -25.95 5.56
CA GLY A 412 -12.25 -26.25 5.82
C GLY A 412 -12.83 -25.34 6.90
N ASP A 413 -12.11 -25.21 8.02
CA ASP A 413 -12.53 -24.40 9.16
C ASP A 413 -12.55 -22.91 8.83
N ILE A 414 -11.51 -22.38 8.17
CA ILE A 414 -11.47 -20.98 7.76
C ILE A 414 -12.62 -20.69 6.80
N ARG A 415 -12.85 -21.55 5.80
CA ARG A 415 -13.96 -21.36 4.85
C ARG A 415 -15.30 -21.28 5.58
N LYS A 416 -15.54 -22.15 6.56
CA LYS A 416 -16.74 -22.12 7.38
C LYS A 416 -16.86 -20.80 8.16
N GLN A 417 -15.78 -20.37 8.81
CA GLN A 417 -15.75 -19.12 9.60
C GLN A 417 -16.02 -17.88 8.73
N VAL A 418 -15.39 -17.78 7.56
CA VAL A 418 -15.60 -16.65 6.63
C VAL A 418 -17.05 -16.62 6.12
N LEU A 419 -17.60 -17.78 5.72
CA LEU A 419 -19.00 -17.86 5.28
C LEU A 419 -19.98 -17.50 6.40
N GLN A 420 -19.71 -17.93 7.63
CA GLN A 420 -20.50 -17.54 8.80
C GLN A 420 -20.45 -16.04 9.06
N ALA A 421 -19.26 -15.42 8.99
CA ALA A 421 -19.08 -13.98 9.15
C ALA A 421 -19.87 -13.19 8.08
N ILE A 422 -19.82 -13.61 6.82
CA ILE A 422 -20.60 -13.02 5.73
C ILE A 422 -22.11 -13.15 6.01
N GLN A 423 -22.59 -14.36 6.31
CA GLN A 423 -24.01 -14.61 6.55
C GLN A 423 -24.56 -13.84 7.76
N ALA A 424 -23.72 -13.64 8.78
CA ALA A 424 -24.06 -12.82 9.93
C ALA A 424 -24.16 -11.35 9.49
N ALA A 425 -23.10 -10.80 8.88
CA ALA A 425 -23.00 -9.39 8.50
C ALA A 425 -24.10 -8.93 7.52
N GLU A 426 -24.55 -9.80 6.62
CA GLU A 426 -25.64 -9.50 5.67
C GLU A 426 -27.01 -9.31 6.30
N LYS A 427 -27.24 -9.96 7.45
CA LYS A 427 -28.51 -9.87 8.18
C LYS A 427 -28.56 -8.66 9.11
N VAL A 428 -27.45 -7.95 9.25
CA VAL A 428 -27.34 -6.79 10.11
C VAL A 428 -27.81 -5.56 9.34
N ASP A 429 -28.68 -4.77 9.97
CA ASP A 429 -29.15 -3.50 9.40
C ASP A 429 -27.99 -2.54 9.13
N LYS A 430 -28.25 -1.60 8.22
CA LYS A 430 -27.33 -0.47 8.01
C LYS A 430 -27.27 0.44 9.25
N PRO A 431 -26.19 1.24 9.39
CA PRO A 431 -26.11 2.31 10.38
C PRO A 431 -27.30 3.26 10.29
N SER A 432 -27.58 3.99 11.37
CA SER A 432 -28.64 5.00 11.35
C SER A 432 -28.28 6.12 10.38
N LEU A 433 -29.27 6.70 9.70
CA LEU A 433 -29.12 7.91 8.89
C LEU A 433 -28.46 9.05 9.68
N LYS A 434 -28.66 9.11 11.00
CA LYS A 434 -27.98 10.08 11.88
C LYS A 434 -26.46 10.00 11.77
N ASP A 435 -25.91 8.80 11.58
CA ASP A 435 -24.47 8.59 11.51
C ASP A 435 -23.82 9.22 10.27
N LEU A 436 -24.60 9.64 9.27
CA LEU A 436 -24.09 10.48 8.19
C LEU A 436 -23.60 11.85 8.67
N PHE A 437 -24.15 12.37 9.77
CA PHE A 437 -23.91 13.74 10.25
C PHE A 437 -22.99 13.80 11.48
N THR A 438 -22.86 12.69 12.22
CA THR A 438 -22.00 12.63 13.42
C THR A 438 -20.52 12.52 13.04
N ASP A 439 -19.64 12.90 13.96
CA ASP A 439 -18.17 12.83 13.85
C ASP A 439 -17.52 13.64 12.70
N VAL A 440 -18.29 14.46 11.97
CA VAL A 440 -17.72 15.50 11.10
C VAL A 440 -16.89 16.49 11.93
N TYR A 441 -17.37 16.78 13.14
CA TYR A 441 -16.67 17.48 14.21
C TYR A 441 -16.93 16.71 15.52
N ASP A 442 -16.09 16.92 16.55
CA ASP A 442 -16.30 16.37 17.90
C ASP A 442 -17.69 16.69 18.46
N LYS A 443 -18.15 17.93 18.25
CA LYS A 443 -19.51 18.36 18.58
C LYS A 443 -20.21 18.83 17.32
N MET A 444 -21.36 18.20 17.02
CA MET A 444 -22.15 18.51 15.82
C MET A 444 -22.66 19.97 15.85
N PRO A 445 -22.22 20.84 14.93
CA PRO A 445 -22.66 22.23 14.86
C PRO A 445 -24.16 22.35 14.51
N LEU A 446 -24.78 23.47 14.87
CA LEU A 446 -26.22 23.72 14.65
C LEU A 446 -26.64 23.54 13.18
N ASN A 447 -25.82 24.01 12.23
CA ASN A 447 -26.13 23.86 10.81
C ASN A 447 -26.14 22.38 10.36
N LEU A 448 -25.35 21.49 10.97
CA LEU A 448 -25.42 20.05 10.69
C LEU A 448 -26.64 19.42 11.35
N GLN A 449 -27.05 19.88 12.54
CA GLN A 449 -28.29 19.43 13.18
C GLN A 449 -29.52 19.80 12.33
N ASP A 450 -29.54 21.01 11.76
CA ASP A 450 -30.60 21.47 10.87
C ASP A 450 -30.64 20.63 9.58
N GLN A 451 -29.48 20.27 9.03
CA GLN A 451 -29.38 19.38 7.87
C GLN A 451 -29.84 17.95 8.20
N GLU A 452 -29.45 17.39 9.34
CA GLU A 452 -29.94 16.09 9.81
C GLU A 452 -31.49 16.10 9.87
N LYS A 453 -32.05 17.12 10.52
CA LYS A 453 -33.51 17.27 10.63
C LYS A 453 -34.17 17.39 9.26
N PHE A 454 -33.62 18.19 8.36
CA PHE A 454 -34.14 18.37 7.01
C PHE A 454 -34.21 17.04 6.24
N VAL A 455 -33.15 16.22 6.28
CA VAL A 455 -33.13 14.93 5.60
C VAL A 455 -34.10 13.94 6.26
N LYS A 456 -34.16 13.89 7.60
CA LYS A 456 -35.14 13.04 8.31
C LYS A 456 -36.58 13.39 7.97
N ASP A 457 -36.90 14.68 7.87
CA ASP A 457 -38.23 15.15 7.48
C ASP A 457 -38.52 14.86 5.99
N ALA A 458 -37.51 14.84 5.12
CA ALA A 458 -37.66 14.40 3.73
C ALA A 458 -37.98 12.89 3.64
N VAL A 459 -37.23 12.04 4.35
CA VAL A 459 -37.47 10.58 4.37
C VAL A 459 -38.85 10.25 4.93
N LYS A 460 -39.30 10.95 5.99
CA LYS A 460 -40.66 10.77 6.55
C LYS A 460 -41.77 11.18 5.59
N ARG A 461 -41.55 12.17 4.74
CA ARG A 461 -42.54 12.63 3.75
C ARG A 461 -42.67 11.66 2.57
N SER A 462 -41.56 11.07 2.14
CA SER A 462 -41.51 10.18 0.98
C SER A 462 -40.79 8.85 1.30
N PRO A 463 -41.27 8.01 2.24
CA PRO A 463 -40.54 6.82 2.68
C PRO A 463 -40.32 5.80 1.56
N LYS A 464 -41.16 5.80 0.51
CA LYS A 464 -41.02 4.90 -0.65
C LYS A 464 -39.88 5.27 -1.60
N GLU A 465 -39.33 6.48 -1.48
CA GLU A 465 -38.21 6.96 -2.32
C GLU A 465 -36.83 6.61 -1.71
N TYR A 466 -36.81 6.07 -0.49
CA TYR A 466 -35.58 5.75 0.24
C TYR A 466 -35.51 4.25 0.58
N PRO A 467 -34.29 3.69 0.74
CA PRO A 467 -34.12 2.31 1.18
C PRO A 467 -34.74 2.07 2.56
N SER A 468 -35.53 1.01 2.68
CA SER A 468 -36.24 0.68 3.92
C SER A 468 -35.37 0.02 4.99
N ASP A 469 -34.16 -0.40 4.63
CA ASP A 469 -33.17 -1.09 5.46
C ASP A 469 -32.24 -0.13 6.24
N VAL A 470 -32.46 1.18 6.11
CA VAL A 470 -31.70 2.23 6.81
C VAL A 470 -32.57 2.85 7.93
N PRO A 471 -32.21 2.66 9.20
CA PRO A 471 -32.92 3.28 10.33
C PRO A 471 -32.80 4.81 10.33
N ILE A 472 -33.89 5.53 10.63
CA ILE A 472 -33.95 7.01 10.66
C ILE A 472 -33.45 7.57 11.99
#